data_AF-T1C9P7-F1
#
_entry.id   AF-T1C9P7-F1
#
_cell.length_a   1.000
_cell.length_b   1.000
_cell.length_c   1.000
_cell.angle_alpha   90.00
_cell.angle_beta   90.00
_cell.angle_gamma   90.00
#
_symmetry.space_group_name_H-M   'P 1'
#
loop_
_entity.id
_entity.type
_entity.pdbx_description
1 polymer ?
#
loop_
_entity_poly.entity_id
_entity_poly.type
_entity_poly.pdbx_seq_one_letter_code
_entity_poly.pdbx_strand_id
1 'polypeptide(L)' 'IISADHGCDPTFPGTDHTREYVPVLAFGAGVAPGSIGRRASFADIGQSLARHLRVTPLAHGESFL' A
#
# COMPACT_ATOMS: atom_id res chain seq x y z
N ILE A 1 2.02 -7.34 -5.42
CA ILE A 1 1.95 -5.97 -4.89
C ILE A 1 3.33 -5.35 -5.03
N ILE A 2 3.43 -4.11 -5.53
CA ILE A 2 4.65 -3.31 -5.50
C ILE A 2 4.33 -2.03 -4.73
N SER A 3 5.18 -1.66 -3.77
CA SER A 3 5.03 -0.45 -2.95
C SER A 3 6.37 -0.02 -2.36
N ALA A 4 6.34 1.02 -1.52
CA ALA A 4 7.44 1.48 -0.66
C ALA A 4 6.86 1.74 0.75
N ASP A 5 7.71 2.07 1.71
CA ASP A 5 7.32 2.37 3.09
C ASP A 5 7.59 3.82 3.50
N HIS A 6 8.48 4.52 2.78
CA HIS A 6 8.71 5.96 2.95
C HIS A 6 9.32 6.58 1.69
N GLY A 7 9.55 7.89 1.73
CA GLY A 7 10.37 8.62 0.77
C GLY A 7 11.83 8.71 1.20
N CYS A 8 12.71 8.99 0.23
CA CYS A 8 14.11 9.32 0.47
C CYS A 8 14.60 10.15 -0.70
N ASP A 9 14.10 11.39 -0.79
CA ASP A 9 14.38 12.29 -1.90
C ASP A 9 15.89 12.65 -1.92
N PRO A 10 16.63 12.26 -2.99
CA PRO A 10 18.07 12.49 -3.07
C PRO A 10 18.46 13.97 -3.26
N THR A 11 17.47 14.85 -3.45
CA THR A 11 17.65 16.30 -3.51
C THR A 11 17.31 16.99 -2.18
N PHE A 12 16.76 16.25 -1.21
CA PHE A 12 16.41 16.79 0.11
C PHE A 12 17.67 17.02 0.96
N PRO A 13 17.79 18.17 1.64
CA PRO A 13 18.94 18.44 2.50
C PRO A 13 19.06 17.46 3.68
N GLY A 14 20.27 17.01 3.97
CA GLY A 14 20.56 16.09 5.07
C GLY A 14 20.67 14.63 4.60
N THR A 15 20.44 13.69 5.51
CA THR A 15 20.57 12.24 5.26
C THR A 15 19.43 11.43 5.86
N ASP A 16 18.35 12.08 6.28
CA ASP A 16 17.16 11.43 6.84
C ASP A 16 16.09 11.21 5.74
N HIS A 17 15.12 10.36 6.03
CA HIS A 17 14.00 10.08 5.13
C HIS A 17 13.06 11.27 4.96
N THR A 18 12.28 11.24 3.88
CA THR A 18 11.23 12.22 3.57
C THR A 18 9.84 11.63 3.77
N ARG A 19 8.89 12.47 4.22
CA ARG A 19 7.50 12.07 4.43
C ARG A 19 6.71 12.17 3.13
N GLU A 20 6.73 11.09 2.36
CA GLU A 20 6.07 11.02 1.05
C GLU A 20 4.91 10.02 1.04
N TYR A 21 3.99 10.20 0.09
CA TYR A 21 3.06 9.13 -0.29
C TYR A 21 3.82 8.06 -1.07
N VAL A 22 3.51 6.79 -0.81
CA VAL A 22 4.13 5.65 -1.51
C VAL A 22 3.21 5.14 -2.63
N PRO A 23 3.76 4.67 -3.76
CA PRO A 23 2.95 4.05 -4.80
C PRO A 23 2.38 2.71 -4.32
N VAL A 24 1.22 2.32 -4.83
CA VAL A 24 0.66 0.97 -4.63
C VAL A 24 0.20 0.43 -5.97
N LEU A 25 0.87 -0.60 -6.47
CA LEU A 25 0.49 -1.33 -7.67
C LEU A 25 0.08 -2.76 -7.29
N ALA A 26 -1.14 -3.12 -7.66
CA ALA A 26 -1.68 -4.47 -7.47
C ALA A 26 -1.95 -5.13 -8.83
N PHE A 27 -1.48 -6.36 -9.00
CA PHE A 27 -1.65 -7.15 -10.20
C PHE A 27 -1.85 -8.62 -9.81
N GLY A 28 -2.80 -9.29 -10.45
CA GLY A 28 -3.10 -10.70 -10.21
C GLY A 28 -4.52 -11.07 -10.62
N ALA A 29 -4.82 -12.37 -10.57
CA ALA A 29 -6.15 -12.88 -10.85
C ALA A 29 -7.17 -12.32 -9.84
N GLY A 30 -8.31 -11.85 -10.33
CA GLY A 30 -9.37 -11.28 -9.50
C GLY A 30 -9.14 -9.83 -9.05
N VAL A 31 -8.06 -9.17 -9.48
CA VAL A 31 -7.86 -7.73 -9.26
C VAL A 31 -8.56 -6.97 -10.40
N ALA A 32 -9.52 -6.11 -10.06
CA ALA A 32 -10.19 -5.28 -11.05
C ALA A 32 -9.21 -4.26 -11.66
N PRO A 33 -9.19 -4.07 -12.99
CA PRO A 33 -8.37 -3.05 -13.61
C PRO A 33 -8.90 -1.65 -13.24
N GLY A 34 -7.98 -0.72 -12.97
CA GLY A 34 -8.32 0.67 -12.71
C GLY A 34 -7.61 1.24 -11.49
N SER A 35 -8.04 2.44 -11.09
CA SER A 35 -7.52 3.11 -9.91
C SER A 35 -8.15 2.53 -8.63
N ILE A 36 -7.31 2.17 -7.65
CA ILE A 36 -7.73 1.80 -6.29
C ILE A 36 -7.91 3.03 -5.38
N GLY A 37 -7.77 4.23 -5.94
CA GLY A 37 -7.82 5.50 -5.21
C GLY A 37 -6.63 5.71 -4.27
N ARG A 38 -6.68 6.81 -3.52
CA ARG A 38 -5.71 7.06 -2.43
C ARG A 38 -6.05 6.16 -1.25
N ARG A 39 -5.02 5.51 -0.68
CA ARG A 39 -5.16 4.70 0.54
C ARG A 39 -4.97 5.57 1.78
N ALA A 40 -5.70 5.24 2.86
CA ALA A 40 -5.64 5.99 4.10
C ALA A 40 -4.45 5.55 4.97
N SER A 41 -4.01 4.29 4.83
CA SER A 41 -2.94 3.69 5.60
C SER A 41 -2.23 2.59 4.81
N PHE A 42 -0.97 2.30 5.14
CA PHE A 42 -0.25 1.12 4.64
C PHE A 42 -0.93 -0.19 5.04
N ALA A 43 -1.70 -0.15 6.14
CA ALA A 43 -2.46 -1.30 6.63
C ALA A 43 -3.48 -1.82 5.58
N ASP A 44 -3.92 -0.98 4.64
CA ASP A 44 -4.84 -1.37 3.56
C ASP A 44 -4.24 -2.46 2.65
N ILE A 45 -2.92 -2.47 2.48
CA ILE A 45 -2.22 -3.55 1.77
C ILE A 45 -2.36 -4.85 2.55
N GLY A 46 -2.08 -4.83 3.85
CA GLY A 46 -2.21 -6.00 4.72
C GLY A 46 -3.64 -6.54 4.76
N GLN A 47 -4.63 -5.66 4.90
CA GLN A 47 -6.04 -6.03 4.92
C GLN A 47 -6.48 -6.65 3.59
N SER A 48 -6.00 -6.13 2.46
CA SER A 48 -6.26 -6.70 1.14
C SER A 48 -5.63 -8.09 0.97
N LEU A 49 -4.41 -8.30 1.48
CA LEU A 49 -3.77 -9.62 1.47
C LEU A 49 -4.51 -10.61 2.37
N ALA A 50 -4.98 -10.18 3.55
CA ALA A 50 -5.77 -11.02 4.44
C ALA A 50 -7.05 -11.53 3.76
N ARG A 51 -7.76 -10.64 3.05
CA ARG A 51 -8.93 -11.01 2.22
C ARG A 51 -8.55 -11.98 1.10
N HIS A 52 -7.46 -11.70 0.37
CA HIS A 52 -7.02 -12.55 -0.74
C HIS A 52 -6.68 -13.98 -0.28
N LEU A 53 -5.96 -14.12 0.83
CA LEU A 53 -5.53 -15.40 1.39
C LEU A 53 -6.59 -16.09 2.25
N ARG A 54 -7.76 -15.45 2.46
CA ARG A 54 -8.88 -15.95 3.27
C ARG A 54 -8.48 -16.24 4.72
N VAL A 55 -7.64 -15.38 5.30
CA VAL A 55 -7.29 -15.42 6.72
C VAL A 55 -8.14 -14.42 7.51
N THR A 56 -8.03 -14.44 8.84
CA THR A 56 -8.80 -13.54 9.71
C THR A 56 -8.43 -12.07 9.43
N PRO A 57 -9.40 -11.13 9.44
CA PRO A 57 -9.14 -9.70 9.31
C PRO A 57 -8.09 -9.17 10.29
N LEU A 58 -7.31 -8.18 9.85
CA LEU A 58 -6.37 -7.48 10.71
C LEU A 58 -7.08 -6.41 11.54
N ALA A 59 -6.41 -5.90 12.57
CA ALA A 59 -6.95 -4.84 13.42
C ALA A 59 -7.10 -3.48 12.70
N HIS A 60 -6.37 -3.28 11.60
CA HIS A 60 -6.30 -2.01 10.87
C HIS A 60 -6.30 -2.22 9.36
N GLY A 61 -6.78 -1.20 8.66
CA GLY A 61 -6.79 -1.13 7.19
C GLY A 61 -8.14 -1.49 6.58
N GLU A 62 -8.33 -1.06 5.35
CA GLU A 62 -9.50 -1.36 4.52
C GLU A 62 -9.06 -2.10 3.26
N SER A 63 -9.70 -3.22 2.95
CA SER A 63 -9.40 -3.99 1.72
C SER A 63 -9.83 -3.21 0.48
N PHE A 64 -8.99 -3.22 -0.56
CA PHE A 64 -9.34 -2.75 -1.90
C PHE A 64 -9.61 -3.88 -2.90
N LEU A 65 -9.63 -5.13 -2.42
CA LEU A 65 -10.14 -6.32 -3.12
C LEU A 65 -11.56 -6.65 -2.68
#